data_AF-A0A2E3N0T2-F1
#
_entry.id   AF-A0A2E3N0T2-F1
#
_cell.length_a   1.000
_cell.length_b   1.000
_cell.length_c   1.000
_cell.angle_alpha   90.00
_cell.angle_beta   90.00
_cell.angle_gamma   90.00
#
_symmetry.space_group_name_H-M   'P 1'
#
loop_
_entity.id
_entity.type
_entity.pdbx_description
1 polymer ?
#
loop_
_entity_poly.entity_id
_entity_poly.type
_entity_poly.pdbx_seq_one_letter_code
_entity_poly.pdbx_strand_id
1 'polypeptide(L)'
;MKKFTSKIYLFISLFCIVISCATPKKNSDKTTVIEKNQNYRKIKAKIGELNNSDPFDIKNIEMQNNTLLISLSYTGGCGEHSFEMIGSESLLKTNPPKRKVKLIHKNHEDYCKKIINEEISVFISDLSCTKMKGAETILLLDGWDKEIKYIYK
;
A
#
# COMPACT_ATOMS: atom_id res chain seq x y z
N MET A 1 -10.76 30.18 88.31
CA MET A 1 -10.02 31.34 87.76
C MET A 1 -9.55 31.00 86.34
N LYS A 2 -9.64 31.99 85.43
CA LYS A 2 -9.09 32.05 84.07
C LYS A 2 -9.77 31.22 82.95
N LYS A 3 -10.54 31.97 82.15
CA LYS A 3 -10.88 31.76 80.73
C LYS A 3 -9.61 31.61 79.89
N PHE A 4 -9.66 30.97 78.71
CA PHE A 4 -9.04 31.46 77.47
C PHE A 4 -9.50 30.62 76.23
N THR A 5 -10.41 31.21 75.44
CA THR A 5 -10.47 31.32 73.95
C THR A 5 -10.20 30.08 73.07
N SER A 6 -11.14 29.56 72.25
CA SER A 6 -11.73 30.08 70.99
C SER A 6 -10.94 29.76 69.71
N LYS A 7 -11.58 28.98 68.80
CA LYS A 7 -11.48 29.00 67.31
C LYS A 7 -10.15 28.44 66.74
N ILE A 8 -10.06 27.55 65.74
CA ILE A 8 -10.81 27.38 64.48
C ILE A 8 -10.05 26.39 63.55
N TYR A 9 -10.73 25.90 62.49
CA TYR A 9 -10.23 25.15 61.32
C TYR A 9 -9.82 23.68 61.57
N LEU A 10 -10.09 22.70 60.70
CA LEU A 10 -10.70 22.67 59.37
C LEU A 10 -11.17 21.22 59.13
N PHE A 11 -12.35 21.06 58.56
CA PHE A 11 -12.85 19.81 58.00
C PHE A 11 -11.82 19.19 57.04
N ILE A 12 -11.19 18.07 57.40
CA ILE A 12 -10.56 17.14 56.44
C ILE A 12 -11.46 15.91 56.38
N SER A 13 -12.40 16.00 55.45
CA SER A 13 -13.35 14.97 55.08
C SER A 13 -12.62 13.74 54.54
N LEU A 14 -12.69 12.68 55.33
CA LEU A 14 -13.05 11.31 54.92
C LEU A 14 -13.33 11.12 53.43
N PHE A 15 -12.44 10.41 52.73
CA PHE A 15 -12.84 9.45 51.70
C PHE A 15 -11.74 8.39 51.48
N CYS A 16 -11.77 7.38 52.36
CA CYS A 16 -11.24 6.07 52.02
C CYS A 16 -12.22 5.43 51.04
N ILE A 17 -11.87 5.37 49.75
CA ILE A 17 -12.42 4.37 48.84
C ILE A 17 -11.25 3.72 48.11
N VAL A 18 -10.84 2.56 48.63
CA VAL A 18 -10.05 1.57 47.90
C VAL A 18 -11.02 0.72 47.08
N ILE A 19 -11.24 1.10 45.82
CA ILE A 19 -11.94 0.23 44.86
C ILE A 19 -10.96 -0.84 44.39
N SER A 20 -11.17 -2.04 44.93
CA SER A 20 -10.75 -3.31 44.35
C SER A 20 -11.43 -3.50 43.00
N CYS A 21 -10.66 -3.61 41.92
CA CYS A 21 -11.17 -4.10 40.65
C CYS A 21 -10.57 -5.47 40.36
N ALA A 22 -11.41 -6.49 40.56
CA ALA A 22 -11.24 -7.82 40.02
C ALA A 22 -11.20 -7.79 38.48
N THR A 23 -10.33 -8.60 37.90
CA THR A 23 -10.16 -8.79 36.46
C THR A 23 -11.28 -9.65 35.86
N PRO A 24 -11.92 -9.21 34.75
CA PRO A 24 -12.59 -10.11 33.84
C PRO A 24 -11.72 -10.42 32.61
N LYS A 25 -11.38 -11.70 32.46
CA LYS A 25 -10.79 -12.28 31.25
C LYS A 25 -11.85 -12.25 30.14
N LYS A 26 -11.63 -11.48 29.07
CA LYS A 26 -12.42 -11.59 27.82
C LYS A 26 -11.53 -12.15 26.72
N ASN A 27 -11.80 -13.41 26.39
CA ASN A 27 -11.45 -13.99 25.12
C ASN A 27 -12.33 -13.31 24.05
N SER A 28 -11.69 -12.64 23.11
CA SER A 28 -12.31 -12.23 21.86
C SER A 28 -11.24 -12.52 20.82
N ASP A 29 -11.40 -13.65 20.13
CA ASP A 29 -10.85 -13.85 18.80
C ASP A 29 -11.34 -12.68 17.94
N LYS A 30 -10.54 -11.62 17.93
CA LYS A 30 -10.48 -10.69 16.82
C LYS A 30 -9.27 -11.16 16.06
N THR A 31 -9.50 -11.83 14.93
CA THR A 31 -8.52 -11.86 13.85
C THR A 31 -8.19 -10.41 13.56
N THR A 32 -7.13 -9.94 14.19
CA THR A 32 -6.49 -8.67 13.89
C THR A 32 -5.93 -8.84 12.50
N VAL A 33 -6.73 -8.48 11.49
CA VAL A 33 -6.17 -8.04 10.23
C VAL A 33 -5.35 -6.83 10.61
N ILE A 34 -4.04 -7.05 10.78
CA ILE A 34 -3.06 -6.00 10.91
C ILE A 34 -3.13 -5.26 9.58
N GLU A 35 -3.93 -4.20 9.52
CA GLU A 35 -3.78 -3.16 8.49
C GLU A 35 -2.39 -2.58 8.70
N LYS A 36 -1.40 -3.16 8.02
CA LYS A 36 -0.07 -2.57 7.96
C LYS A 36 -0.28 -1.20 7.29
N ASN A 37 -0.01 -0.14 8.04
CA ASN A 37 0.05 1.22 7.54
C ASN A 37 1.28 1.35 6.62
N GLN A 38 1.20 0.74 5.44
CA GLN A 38 2.25 0.79 4.43
C GLN A 38 1.90 1.91 3.45
N ASN A 39 2.72 2.97 3.48
CA ASN A 39 2.57 4.13 2.62
C ASN A 39 3.13 3.80 1.23
N TYR A 40 2.33 3.10 0.42
CA TYR A 40 2.68 2.79 -0.97
C TYR A 40 2.48 3.99 -1.88
N ARG A 41 3.35 4.14 -2.88
CA ARG A 41 3.04 5.01 -4.01
C ARG A 41 1.87 4.42 -4.78
N LYS A 42 0.77 5.17 -4.88
CA LYS A 42 -0.44 4.72 -5.60
C LYS A 42 -0.46 5.33 -7.00
N ILE A 43 -0.54 4.50 -8.03
CA ILE A 43 -0.69 4.94 -9.42
C ILE A 43 -1.85 4.18 -10.08
N LYS A 44 -2.39 4.75 -11.16
CA LYS A 44 -3.41 4.10 -11.97
C LYS A 44 -2.81 3.74 -13.33
N ALA A 45 -3.05 2.53 -13.78
CA ALA A 45 -2.65 2.13 -15.12
C ALA A 45 -3.50 2.83 -16.19
N LYS A 46 -2.89 3.08 -17.35
CA LYS A 46 -3.57 3.60 -18.53
C LYS A 46 -3.18 2.80 -19.76
N ILE A 47 -3.95 2.97 -20.83
CA ILE A 47 -3.65 2.41 -22.14
C ILE A 47 -2.94 3.46 -22.97
N GLY A 48 -1.92 3.06 -23.73
CA GLY A 48 -1.18 3.96 -24.64
C GLY A 48 0.10 3.34 -25.19
N GLU A 49 0.99 4.21 -25.65
CA GLU A 49 2.29 3.83 -26.21
C GLU A 49 3.31 3.45 -25.12
N LEU A 50 4.04 2.35 -25.36
CA LEU A 50 5.06 1.87 -24.44
C LEU A 50 6.36 2.66 -24.64
N ASN A 51 6.58 3.66 -23.80
CA ASN A 51 7.77 4.52 -23.88
C ASN A 51 9.02 3.89 -23.22
N ASN A 52 10.15 4.58 -23.38
CA ASN A 52 11.41 4.25 -22.71
C ASN A 52 11.31 4.50 -21.20
N SER A 53 11.99 3.65 -20.44
CA SER A 53 12.07 3.72 -18.98
C SER A 53 13.53 3.86 -18.57
N ASP A 54 13.77 4.62 -17.52
CA ASP A 54 15.04 4.55 -16.79
C ASP A 54 15.15 3.20 -16.08
N PRO A 55 16.37 2.72 -15.78
CA PRO A 55 16.56 1.40 -15.19
C PRO A 55 15.92 1.26 -13.80
N PHE A 56 15.33 0.11 -13.55
CA PHE A 56 14.87 -0.38 -12.25
C PHE A 56 14.78 -1.90 -12.31
N ASP A 57 14.68 -2.55 -11.16
CA ASP A 57 14.50 -3.98 -11.04
C ASP A 57 13.17 -4.28 -10.34
N ILE A 58 12.37 -5.16 -10.91
CA ILE A 58 11.20 -5.74 -10.22
C ILE A 58 11.68 -6.88 -9.32
N LYS A 59 11.37 -6.80 -8.02
CA LYS A 59 11.74 -7.82 -7.03
C LYS A 59 10.59 -8.76 -6.71
N ASN A 60 9.38 -8.24 -6.64
CA ASN A 60 8.19 -9.04 -6.36
C ASN A 60 6.94 -8.41 -6.99
N ILE A 61 5.96 -9.27 -7.29
CA ILE A 61 4.63 -8.88 -7.75
C ILE A 61 3.59 -9.66 -6.97
N GLU A 62 2.61 -8.94 -6.43
CA GLU A 62 1.46 -9.52 -5.75
C GLU A 62 0.16 -8.96 -6.32
N MET A 63 -0.79 -9.84 -6.64
CA MET A 63 -2.11 -9.45 -7.14
C MET A 63 -3.09 -9.37 -5.98
N GLN A 64 -3.71 -8.20 -5.80
CA GLN A 64 -4.77 -7.96 -4.82
C GLN A 64 -5.98 -7.34 -5.53
N ASN A 65 -6.96 -8.16 -5.90
CA ASN A 65 -8.17 -7.73 -6.62
C ASN A 65 -7.86 -7.03 -7.96
N ASN A 66 -8.16 -5.73 -8.05
CA ASN A 66 -7.89 -4.88 -9.22
C ASN A 66 -6.59 -4.07 -9.05
N THR A 67 -5.73 -4.49 -8.10
CA THR A 67 -4.49 -3.81 -7.75
C THR A 67 -3.32 -4.77 -7.88
N LEU A 68 -2.26 -4.30 -8.53
CA LEU A 68 -0.98 -4.97 -8.58
C LEU A 68 -0.03 -4.26 -7.61
N LEU A 69 0.43 -4.96 -6.58
CA LEU A 69 1.52 -4.49 -5.73
C LEU A 69 2.84 -4.94 -6.35
N ILE A 70 3.74 -3.98 -6.56
CA ILE A 70 5.04 -4.22 -7.18
C ILE A 70 6.10 -3.71 -6.22
N SER A 71 6.91 -4.63 -5.71
CA SER A 71 8.12 -4.30 -4.96
C SER A 71 9.28 -4.19 -5.95
N LEU A 72 9.96 -3.05 -5.99
CA LEU A 72 11.03 -2.77 -6.95
C LEU A 72 12.21 -2.06 -6.31
N SER A 73 13.33 -2.02 -7.02
CA SER A 73 14.49 -1.21 -6.64
C SER A 73 15.04 -0.41 -7.81
N TYR A 74 15.55 0.78 -7.55
CA TYR A 74 16.19 1.64 -8.55
C TYR A 74 17.32 2.46 -7.93
N THR A 75 18.17 3.03 -8.78
CA THR A 75 19.25 3.94 -8.35
C THR A 75 18.76 5.39 -8.39
N GLY A 76 19.09 6.19 -7.37
CA GLY A 76 18.66 7.58 -7.21
C GLY A 76 18.00 7.82 -5.85
N GLY A 77 16.93 8.63 -5.86
CA GLY A 77 16.12 8.98 -4.70
C GLY A 77 16.62 10.19 -3.92
N CYS A 78 17.55 10.94 -4.50
CA CYS A 78 17.92 12.28 -4.07
C CYS A 78 17.00 13.34 -4.71
N GLY A 79 16.49 13.07 -5.91
CA GLY A 79 15.54 13.92 -6.65
C GLY A 79 14.13 13.33 -6.71
N GLU A 80 13.30 13.93 -7.57
CA GLU A 80 11.98 13.39 -7.88
C GLU A 80 12.10 12.18 -8.81
N HIS A 81 11.26 11.18 -8.56
CA HIS A 81 11.11 10.02 -9.42
C HIS A 81 9.63 9.82 -9.70
N SER A 82 9.26 9.49 -10.94
CA SER A 82 7.88 9.20 -11.29
C SER A 82 7.73 7.82 -11.93
N PHE A 83 6.54 7.25 -11.76
CA PHE A 83 6.19 5.93 -12.25
C PHE A 83 4.84 5.96 -12.97
N GLU A 84 4.78 5.32 -14.13
CA GLU A 84 3.56 5.15 -14.91
C GLU A 84 3.40 3.69 -15.33
N MET A 85 2.19 3.15 -15.20
CA MET A 85 1.87 1.82 -15.72
C MET A 85 1.11 1.96 -17.03
N ILE A 86 1.71 1.48 -18.13
CA ILE A 86 1.12 1.56 -19.47
C ILE A 86 0.82 0.15 -20.00
N GLY A 87 -0.41 -0.08 -20.42
CA GLY A 87 -0.78 -1.23 -21.25
C GLY A 87 -0.78 -0.86 -22.73
N SER A 88 -0.29 -1.76 -23.57
CA SER A 88 -0.36 -1.58 -25.02
C SER A 88 -1.81 -1.49 -25.49
N GLU A 89 -2.06 -0.60 -26.45
CA GLU A 89 -3.35 -0.47 -27.13
C GLU A 89 -3.78 -1.78 -27.78
N SER A 90 -2.84 -2.45 -28.44
CA SER A 90 -3.08 -3.76 -29.06
C SER A 90 -3.14 -4.89 -28.03
N LEU A 91 -4.03 -5.84 -28.28
CA LEU A 91 -4.07 -7.14 -27.61
C LEU A 91 -3.53 -8.23 -28.52
N LEU A 92 -2.82 -9.19 -27.94
CA LEU A 92 -2.47 -10.43 -28.63
C LEU A 92 -3.72 -11.33 -28.68
N LYS A 93 -3.99 -11.87 -29.86
CA LYS A 93 -5.16 -12.71 -30.16
C LYS A 93 -4.96 -14.14 -29.65
N THR A 94 -4.89 -14.31 -28.33
CA THR A 94 -4.84 -15.60 -27.62
C THR A 94 -6.12 -15.82 -26.81
N ASN A 95 -6.29 -17.01 -26.26
CA ASN A 95 -7.38 -17.31 -25.32
C ASN A 95 -6.79 -17.87 -24.00
N PRO A 96 -6.77 -17.10 -22.89
CA PRO A 96 -7.27 -15.73 -22.74
C PRO A 96 -6.44 -14.67 -23.52
N PRO A 97 -6.99 -13.48 -23.80
CA PRO A 97 -6.25 -12.42 -24.47
C PRO A 97 -5.06 -11.94 -23.63
N LYS A 98 -3.94 -11.67 -24.30
CA LYS A 98 -2.71 -11.18 -23.65
C LYS A 98 -2.51 -9.69 -23.96
N ARG A 99 -2.15 -8.90 -22.95
CA ARG A 99 -1.77 -7.48 -23.08
C ARG A 99 -0.32 -7.30 -22.66
N LYS A 100 0.47 -6.62 -23.50
CA LYS A 100 1.81 -6.16 -23.10
C LYS A 100 1.65 -4.98 -22.17
N VAL A 101 2.42 -4.96 -21.09
CA VAL A 101 2.35 -3.94 -20.06
C VAL A 101 3.77 -3.52 -19.70
N LYS A 102 3.99 -2.24 -19.41
CA LYS A 102 5.27 -1.72 -18.97
C LYS A 102 5.08 -0.76 -17.80
N LEU A 103 5.88 -0.95 -16.76
CA LEU A 103 6.10 0.07 -15.75
C LEU A 103 7.23 0.98 -16.24
N ILE A 104 6.96 2.27 -16.31
CA ILE A 104 7.90 3.28 -16.79
C ILE A 104 8.37 4.09 -15.59
N HIS A 105 9.67 4.07 -15.37
CA HIS A 105 10.37 4.88 -14.39
C HIS A 105 11.00 6.09 -15.09
N LYS A 106 10.84 7.28 -14.49
CA LYS A 106 11.56 8.51 -14.86
C LYS A 106 12.34 9.03 -13.66
N ASN A 107 13.65 9.15 -13.80
CA ASN A 107 14.56 9.61 -12.74
C ASN A 107 14.80 11.13 -12.74
N HIS A 108 14.31 11.86 -13.75
CA HIS A 108 14.42 13.32 -13.89
C HIS A 108 15.84 13.85 -13.65
N GLU A 109 16.84 13.19 -14.25
CA GLU A 109 18.26 13.55 -14.14
C GLU A 109 18.84 13.40 -12.72
N ASP A 110 18.28 12.52 -11.88
CA ASP A 110 18.90 12.13 -10.62
C ASP A 110 20.06 11.15 -10.84
N TYR A 111 21.30 11.66 -10.69
CA TYR A 111 22.54 10.90 -10.80
C TYR A 111 23.04 10.32 -9.47
N CYS A 112 22.28 10.48 -8.38
CA CYS A 112 22.58 9.94 -7.07
C CYS A 112 22.71 8.42 -7.13
N LYS A 113 23.75 7.86 -6.50
CA LYS A 113 24.07 6.41 -6.55
C LYS A 113 23.42 5.58 -5.43
N LYS A 114 22.44 6.14 -4.74
CA LYS A 114 21.74 5.46 -3.66
C LYS A 114 20.78 4.43 -4.25
N ILE A 115 20.67 3.26 -3.61
CA ILE A 115 19.67 2.24 -3.99
C ILE A 115 18.41 2.48 -3.17
N ILE A 116 17.30 2.67 -3.86
CA ILE A 116 15.96 2.79 -3.27
C ILE A 116 15.23 1.47 -3.46
N ASN A 117 14.56 1.01 -2.40
CA ASN A 117 13.59 -0.06 -2.47
C ASN A 117 12.22 0.56 -2.20
N GLU A 118 11.27 0.38 -3.13
CA GLU A 118 9.95 0.98 -3.07
C GLU A 118 8.89 -0.07 -3.39
N GLU A 119 7.71 0.09 -2.80
CA GLU A 119 6.53 -0.69 -3.15
C GLU A 119 5.47 0.24 -3.75
N ILE A 120 5.03 -0.10 -4.96
CA ILE A 120 4.05 0.66 -5.72
C ILE A 120 2.76 -0.13 -5.82
N SER A 121 1.64 0.54 -5.55
CA SER A 121 0.29 0.02 -5.69
C SER A 121 -0.33 0.55 -6.98
N VAL A 122 -0.61 -0.36 -7.92
CA VAL A 122 -1.09 -0.02 -9.26
C VAL A 122 -2.52 -0.48 -9.46
N PHE A 123 -3.46 0.43 -9.68
CA PHE A 123 -4.81 0.07 -10.10
C PHE A 123 -4.83 -0.32 -11.58
N ILE A 124 -5.13 -1.59 -11.88
CA ILE A 124 -4.94 -2.19 -13.21
C ILE A 124 -6.24 -2.43 -14.01
N SER A 125 -7.39 -1.93 -13.54
CA SER A 125 -8.68 -2.14 -14.22
C SER A 125 -8.70 -1.77 -15.70
N ASP A 126 -8.00 -0.70 -16.08
CA ASP A 126 -7.92 -0.26 -17.48
C ASP A 126 -7.04 -1.19 -18.35
N LEU A 127 -6.26 -2.09 -17.74
CA LEU A 127 -5.48 -3.11 -18.43
C LEU A 127 -6.29 -4.38 -18.78
N SER A 128 -7.54 -4.49 -18.35
CA SER A 128 -8.41 -5.59 -18.78
C SER A 128 -8.76 -5.50 -20.26
N CYS A 129 -8.90 -6.63 -20.94
CA CYS A 129 -9.46 -6.70 -22.28
C CYS A 129 -10.91 -6.18 -22.32
N THR A 130 -11.68 -6.41 -21.26
CA THR A 130 -13.06 -5.94 -21.13
C THR A 130 -13.39 -5.62 -19.67
N LYS A 131 -14.27 -4.64 -19.44
CA LYS A 131 -14.70 -4.21 -18.09
C LYS A 131 -15.86 -5.06 -17.57
N MET A 132 -15.90 -6.33 -17.94
CA MET A 132 -16.88 -7.30 -17.48
C MET A 132 -16.32 -8.12 -16.32
N LYS A 133 -17.06 -8.20 -15.22
CA LYS A 133 -16.68 -8.99 -14.04
C LYS A 133 -16.38 -10.44 -14.43
N GLY A 134 -15.25 -10.96 -13.96
CA GLY A 134 -14.79 -12.32 -14.27
C GLY A 134 -14.02 -12.45 -15.58
N ALA A 135 -13.92 -11.38 -16.39
CA ALA A 135 -13.12 -11.40 -17.61
C ALA A 135 -11.64 -11.62 -17.29
N GLU A 136 -11.04 -12.59 -17.98
CA GLU A 136 -9.64 -12.93 -17.83
C GLU A 136 -8.79 -12.19 -18.87
N THR A 137 -7.67 -11.61 -18.43
CA THR A 137 -6.64 -11.03 -19.28
C THR A 137 -5.29 -11.44 -18.72
N ILE A 138 -4.40 -11.90 -19.58
CA ILE A 138 -3.02 -12.18 -19.19
C ILE A 138 -2.18 -10.92 -19.42
N LEU A 139 -1.53 -10.42 -18.39
CA LEU A 139 -0.63 -9.27 -18.49
C LEU A 139 0.81 -9.78 -18.63
N LEU A 140 1.48 -9.32 -19.67
CA LEU A 140 2.89 -9.57 -19.95
C LEU A 140 3.66 -8.31 -19.56
N LEU A 141 4.16 -8.29 -18.32
CA LEU A 141 4.89 -7.13 -17.78
C LEU A 141 6.35 -7.17 -18.24
N ASP A 142 6.80 -6.09 -18.87
CA ASP A 142 8.20 -5.90 -19.28
C ASP A 142 9.13 -6.00 -18.06
N GLY A 143 10.23 -6.76 -18.19
CA GLY A 143 11.16 -7.03 -17.09
C GLY A 143 10.66 -8.05 -16.04
N TRP A 144 9.57 -8.78 -16.31
CA TRP A 144 9.09 -9.86 -15.45
C TRP A 144 8.80 -11.14 -16.25
N ASP A 145 9.44 -12.25 -15.87
CA ASP A 145 9.45 -13.47 -16.68
C ASP A 145 8.15 -14.28 -16.61
N LYS A 146 7.28 -14.02 -15.63
CA LYS A 146 6.05 -14.79 -15.42
C LYS A 146 4.84 -14.03 -15.93
N GLU A 147 3.91 -14.77 -16.53
CA GLU A 147 2.61 -14.23 -16.90
C GLU A 147 1.80 -13.85 -15.65
N ILE A 148 1.12 -12.70 -15.70
CA ILE A 148 0.26 -12.24 -14.62
C ILE A 148 -1.19 -12.46 -15.04
N LYS A 149 -1.86 -13.46 -14.45
CA LYS A 149 -3.29 -13.70 -14.67
C LYS A 149 -4.11 -12.64 -13.93
N TYR A 150 -4.86 -11.83 -14.67
CA TYR A 150 -5.76 -10.83 -14.12
C TYR A 150 -7.22 -11.19 -14.42
N ILE A 151 -8.05 -11.19 -13.39
CA ILE A 151 -9.51 -11.37 -13.48
C ILE A 151 -10.17 -10.08 -13.03
N TYR A 152 -10.88 -9.42 -13.93
CA TYR A 152 -11.56 -8.15 -13.64
C TYR A 152 -12.60 -8.34 -12.52
N LYS A 153 -12.49 -7.56 -11.44
CA LYS A 153 -13.40 -7.59 -10.29
C LYS A 153 -14.52 -6.58 -10.41
#